data_AF-A0A936JW70-F1
#
_entry.id   AF-A0A936JW70-F1
#
_cell.length_a   1.000
_cell.length_b   1.000
_cell.length_c   1.000
_cell.angle_alpha   90.00
_cell.angle_beta   90.00
_cell.angle_gamma   90.00
#
_symmetry.space_group_name_H-M   'P 1'
#
loop_
_entity.id
_entity.type
_entity.pdbx_description
1 polymer ?
#
loop_
_entity_poly.entity_id
_entity_poly.type
_entity_poly.pdbx_seq_one_letter_code
_entity_poly.pdbx_strand_id
1 'polypeptide(L)'
;MPRTLLHFAMVALVAFLTGCGSRIPSDARKTVVSLDKIDCSDCGDEIVADMRARPGVYEARFDRKRAEVIITASPTIDVFTEVRKLAAEDGFEAILGAGKGRYLERIPFPEGSDVVTIVKDGTDIPDIAPHLAKGKVTVVDFSASWCGPCRKVDEHMVEVFADRKDLAYRRLEIGDWDSPLAKHYLANVPQLPYVIVYDKNGQPIDRITGLDLARLDKAIATAAKTP
;
A
#
# COMPACT_ATOMS: atom_id res chain seq x y z
N MET A 1 35.85 64.17 -38.37
CA MET A 1 34.51 64.74 -38.05
C MET A 1 33.52 64.20 -39.10
N PRO A 2 32.27 63.82 -38.78
CA PRO A 2 31.62 63.66 -37.47
C PRO A 2 30.95 62.27 -37.24
N ARG A 3 30.83 61.94 -35.94
CA ARG A 3 29.73 61.28 -35.20
C ARG A 3 28.72 60.39 -35.94
N THR A 4 28.52 59.16 -35.46
CA THR A 4 27.35 58.83 -34.59
C THR A 4 27.57 57.48 -33.87
N LEU A 5 27.57 57.51 -32.54
CA LEU A 5 27.46 56.31 -31.69
C LEU A 5 25.98 55.94 -31.60
N LEU A 6 25.61 54.74 -32.04
CA LEU A 6 24.28 54.17 -31.80
C LEU A 6 24.38 53.17 -30.65
N HIS A 7 23.95 53.60 -29.46
CA HIS A 7 23.77 52.72 -28.31
C HIS A 7 22.60 51.77 -28.59
N PHE A 8 22.88 50.48 -28.76
CA PHE A 8 21.87 49.43 -28.70
C PHE A 8 21.47 49.21 -27.24
N ALA A 9 20.34 49.77 -26.84
CA ALA A 9 19.70 49.45 -25.58
C ALA A 9 19.14 48.02 -25.66
N MET A 10 19.79 47.10 -24.95
CA MET A 10 19.36 45.72 -24.78
C MET A 10 18.16 45.70 -23.82
N VAL A 11 16.95 45.67 -24.38
CA VAL A 11 15.71 45.48 -23.62
C VAL A 11 15.70 44.05 -23.07
N ALA A 12 15.93 43.93 -21.76
CA ALA A 12 15.76 42.66 -21.05
C ALA A 12 14.27 42.31 -21.00
N LEU A 13 13.86 41.38 -21.85
CA LEU A 13 12.51 40.80 -21.85
C LEU A 13 12.39 39.89 -20.62
N VAL A 14 11.86 40.42 -19.51
CA VAL A 14 11.49 39.62 -18.34
C VAL A 14 10.25 38.81 -18.70
N ALA A 15 10.44 37.56 -19.12
CA ALA A 15 9.36 36.60 -19.26
C ALA A 15 8.85 36.23 -17.86
N PHE A 16 7.74 36.83 -17.46
CA PHE A 16 6.96 36.34 -16.32
C PHE A 16 6.41 34.96 -16.67
N LEU A 17 7.08 33.91 -16.16
CA LEU A 17 6.51 32.58 -16.06
C LEU A 17 5.34 32.65 -15.07
N THR A 18 4.16 32.95 -15.58
CA THR A 18 2.91 32.71 -14.85
C THR A 18 2.77 31.20 -14.74
N GLY A 19 3.16 30.66 -13.59
CA GLY A 19 2.84 29.29 -13.24
C GLY A 19 1.33 29.10 -13.30
N CYS A 20 0.84 28.35 -14.28
CA CYS A 20 -0.52 27.82 -14.30
C CYS A 20 -0.66 26.79 -13.18
N GLY A 21 -0.67 27.24 -11.93
CA GLY A 21 -1.31 26.50 -10.86
C GLY A 21 -2.81 26.67 -11.07
N SER A 22 -3.48 25.66 -11.60
CA SER A 22 -4.94 25.62 -11.73
C SER A 22 -5.55 25.96 -10.37
N ARG A 23 -6.06 27.18 -10.20
CA ARG A 23 -6.66 27.60 -8.93
C ARG A 23 -7.98 26.86 -8.77
N ILE A 24 -8.10 26.07 -7.71
CA ILE A 24 -9.35 25.42 -7.32
C ILE A 24 -10.39 26.52 -7.07
N PRO A 25 -11.57 26.48 -7.72
CA PRO A 25 -12.64 27.44 -7.47
C PRO A 25 -13.09 27.46 -6.02
N SER A 26 -13.49 28.63 -5.51
CA SER A 26 -13.90 28.81 -4.10
C SER A 26 -15.19 28.08 -3.73
N ASP A 27 -16.02 27.75 -4.72
CA ASP A 27 -17.25 26.99 -4.56
C ASP A 27 -17.04 25.48 -4.68
N ALA A 28 -15.81 25.02 -4.95
CA ALA A 28 -15.49 23.60 -4.98
C ALA A 28 -15.86 22.91 -3.65
N ARG A 29 -16.23 21.64 -3.75
CA ARG A 29 -16.64 20.79 -2.63
C ARG A 29 -15.67 19.63 -2.50
N LYS A 30 -15.19 19.43 -1.29
CA LYS A 30 -14.38 18.28 -0.92
C LYS A 30 -15.29 17.21 -0.34
N THR A 31 -15.29 16.03 -0.95
CA THR A 31 -16.08 14.88 -0.53
C THR A 31 -15.13 13.74 -0.19
N VAL A 32 -15.39 13.07 0.93
CA VAL A 32 -14.71 11.84 1.32
C VAL A 32 -15.68 10.69 1.19
N VAL A 33 -15.27 9.66 0.46
CA VAL A 33 -16.02 8.42 0.29
C VAL A 33 -15.14 7.29 0.79
N SER A 34 -15.60 6.60 1.82
CA SER A 34 -14.96 5.40 2.35
C SER A 34 -15.37 4.18 1.51
N LEU A 35 -14.41 3.32 1.19
CA LEU A 35 -14.64 2.04 0.52
C LEU A 35 -14.61 0.91 1.55
N ASP A 36 -15.64 0.08 1.54
CA ASP A 36 -15.80 -1.05 2.45
C ASP A 36 -15.67 -2.37 1.69
N LYS A 37 -15.09 -3.37 2.38
CA LYS A 37 -14.76 -4.70 1.84
C LYS A 37 -13.82 -4.66 0.63
N ILE A 38 -12.98 -3.63 0.52
CA ILE A 38 -11.97 -3.55 -0.54
C ILE A 38 -10.86 -4.58 -0.30
N ASP A 39 -10.32 -5.13 -1.37
CA ASP A 39 -9.37 -6.22 -1.29
C ASP A 39 -8.21 -6.14 -2.31
N CYS A 40 -8.15 -5.03 -3.05
CA CYS A 40 -7.17 -4.75 -4.07
C CYS A 40 -6.31 -3.52 -3.72
N SER A 41 -5.08 -3.49 -4.26
CA SER A 41 -4.14 -2.40 -4.06
C SER A 41 -4.53 -1.14 -4.82
N ASP A 42 -5.19 -1.33 -5.96
CA ASP A 42 -5.27 -0.33 -7.02
C ASP A 42 -6.71 0.14 -7.30
N CYS A 43 -7.77 -0.53 -6.82
CA CYS A 43 -9.13 -0.12 -7.21
C CYS A 43 -9.50 1.29 -6.71
N GLY A 44 -8.96 1.71 -5.56
CA GLY A 44 -9.08 3.10 -5.14
C GLY A 44 -8.34 4.08 -6.06
N ASP A 45 -7.19 3.67 -6.61
CA ASP A 45 -6.42 4.44 -7.59
C ASP A 45 -7.10 4.48 -8.97
N GLU A 46 -7.78 3.41 -9.38
CA GLU A 46 -8.59 3.34 -10.60
C GLU A 46 -9.82 4.27 -10.51
N ILE A 47 -10.53 4.27 -9.38
CA ILE A 47 -11.61 5.23 -9.11
C ILE A 47 -11.07 6.68 -9.19
N VAL A 48 -9.90 6.93 -8.61
CA VAL A 48 -9.26 8.24 -8.66
C VAL A 48 -8.87 8.62 -10.09
N ALA A 49 -8.36 7.69 -10.89
CA ALA A 49 -8.00 7.91 -12.28
C ALA A 49 -9.23 8.26 -13.14
N ASP A 50 -10.33 7.51 -12.98
CA ASP A 50 -11.60 7.80 -13.66
C ASP A 50 -12.13 9.19 -13.27
N MET A 51 -12.17 9.49 -11.97
CA MET A 51 -12.67 10.76 -11.49
C MET A 51 -11.81 11.95 -11.97
N ARG A 52 -10.48 11.82 -12.04
CA ARG A 52 -9.60 12.86 -12.59
C ARG A 52 -9.87 13.18 -14.05
N ALA A 53 -10.37 12.21 -14.83
CA ALA A 53 -10.69 12.41 -16.24
C ALA A 53 -11.98 13.24 -16.44
N ARG A 54 -12.77 13.47 -15.38
CA ARG A 54 -14.06 14.15 -15.48
C ARG A 54 -13.91 15.67 -15.37
N PRO A 55 -14.45 16.46 -16.33
CA PRO A 55 -14.47 17.91 -16.25
C PRO A 55 -15.11 18.39 -14.95
N GLY A 56 -14.42 19.29 -14.22
CA GLY A 56 -14.89 19.81 -12.94
C GLY A 56 -14.36 19.06 -11.71
N VAL A 57 -13.59 17.98 -11.88
CA VAL A 57 -12.77 17.41 -10.79
C VAL A 57 -11.42 18.13 -10.77
N TYR A 58 -11.09 18.76 -9.64
CA TYR A 58 -9.86 19.55 -9.50
C TYR A 58 -8.75 18.75 -8.81
N GLU A 59 -9.12 17.94 -7.83
CA GLU A 59 -8.22 17.04 -7.13
C GLU A 59 -8.94 15.72 -6.85
N ALA A 60 -8.22 14.61 -6.94
CA ALA A 60 -8.67 13.33 -6.45
C ALA A 60 -7.45 12.55 -5.95
N ARG A 61 -7.60 11.84 -4.84
CA ARG A 61 -6.56 10.97 -4.29
C ARG A 61 -7.17 9.82 -3.50
N PHE A 62 -6.44 8.73 -3.41
CA PHE A 62 -6.79 7.57 -2.60
C PHE A 62 -5.90 7.55 -1.36
N ASP A 63 -6.52 7.51 -0.18
CA ASP A 63 -5.85 7.22 1.06
C ASP A 63 -5.91 5.71 1.29
N ARG A 64 -4.85 5.03 0.87
CA ARG A 64 -4.75 3.56 0.93
C ARG A 64 -4.79 3.05 2.36
N LYS A 65 -4.25 3.78 3.34
CA LYS A 65 -4.29 3.35 4.75
C LYS A 65 -5.73 3.32 5.29
N ARG A 66 -6.56 4.27 4.87
CA ARG A 66 -7.95 4.43 5.35
C ARG A 66 -9.01 3.87 4.41
N ALA A 67 -8.61 3.38 3.23
CA ALA A 67 -9.52 3.00 2.15
C ALA A 67 -10.50 4.13 1.81
N GLU A 68 -10.00 5.37 1.67
CA GLU A 68 -10.82 6.56 1.40
C GLU A 68 -10.45 7.23 0.08
N VAL A 69 -11.45 7.43 -0.78
CA VAL A 69 -11.34 8.29 -1.96
C VAL A 69 -11.72 9.72 -1.55
N ILE A 70 -10.83 10.67 -1.86
CA ILE A 70 -10.95 12.07 -1.44
C ILE A 70 -10.90 12.94 -2.68
N ILE A 71 -12.00 13.63 -2.99
CA ILE A 71 -12.15 14.36 -4.24
C ILE A 71 -12.62 15.79 -3.96
N THR A 72 -11.94 16.75 -4.58
CA THR A 72 -12.32 18.15 -4.63
C THR A 72 -12.86 18.46 -6.02
N ALA A 73 -14.15 18.78 -6.13
CA ALA A 73 -14.83 18.94 -7.42
C ALA A 73 -15.83 20.10 -7.43
N SER A 74 -16.30 20.49 -8.62
CA SER A 74 -17.39 21.45 -8.82
C SER A 74 -18.64 21.00 -8.06
N PRO A 75 -19.44 21.93 -7.50
CA PRO A 75 -20.71 21.58 -6.85
C PRO A 75 -21.73 20.93 -7.80
N THR A 76 -21.49 20.95 -9.11
CA THR A 76 -22.32 20.26 -10.11
C THR A 76 -22.07 18.76 -10.19
N ILE A 77 -21.01 18.25 -9.56
CA ILE A 77 -20.64 16.83 -9.58
C ILE A 77 -21.11 16.17 -8.28
N ASP A 78 -21.98 15.18 -8.40
CA ASP A 78 -22.30 14.28 -7.29
C ASP A 78 -21.20 13.23 -7.13
N VAL A 79 -20.13 13.62 -6.44
CA VAL A 79 -18.97 12.77 -6.18
C VAL A 79 -19.36 11.43 -5.56
N PHE A 80 -20.31 11.42 -4.62
CA PHE A 80 -20.66 10.19 -3.91
C PHE A 80 -21.35 9.20 -4.84
N THR A 81 -22.30 9.67 -5.65
CA THR A 81 -23.00 8.80 -6.61
C THR A 81 -22.04 8.21 -7.63
N GLU A 82 -21.08 9.00 -8.15
CA GLU A 82 -20.11 8.51 -9.12
C GLU A 82 -19.12 7.51 -8.51
N VAL A 83 -18.55 7.81 -7.34
CA VAL A 83 -17.66 6.86 -6.65
C VAL A 83 -18.39 5.58 -6.28
N ARG A 84 -19.66 5.67 -5.83
CA ARG A 84 -20.46 4.48 -5.52
C ARG A 84 -20.70 3.61 -6.75
N LYS A 85 -20.94 4.21 -7.92
CA LYS A 85 -21.11 3.46 -9.16
C LYS A 85 -19.84 2.68 -9.50
N LEU A 86 -18.68 3.36 -9.52
CA LEU A 86 -17.40 2.73 -9.81
C LEU A 86 -17.06 1.64 -8.80
N ALA A 87 -17.23 1.91 -7.50
CA ALA A 87 -17.00 0.93 -6.44
C ALA A 87 -17.87 -0.34 -6.61
N ALA A 88 -19.13 -0.17 -7.03
CA ALA A 88 -20.04 -1.30 -7.21
C ALA A 88 -19.69 -2.18 -8.42
N GLU A 89 -19.02 -1.64 -9.45
CA GLU A 89 -18.52 -2.41 -10.60
C GLU A 89 -17.46 -3.44 -10.16
N ASP A 90 -16.69 -3.12 -9.11
CA ASP A 90 -15.69 -4.00 -8.50
C ASP A 90 -16.21 -4.77 -7.26
N GLY A 91 -17.51 -4.65 -6.94
CA GLY A 91 -18.14 -5.35 -5.82
C GLY A 91 -17.88 -4.75 -4.43
N PHE A 92 -17.40 -3.49 -4.36
CA PHE A 92 -17.18 -2.78 -3.10
C PHE A 92 -18.38 -1.93 -2.69
N GLU A 93 -18.50 -1.68 -1.39
CA GLU A 93 -19.51 -0.77 -0.85
C GLU A 93 -18.89 0.62 -0.66
N ALA A 94 -19.54 1.65 -1.20
CA ALA A 94 -19.14 3.04 -0.99
C ALA A 94 -19.99 3.71 0.10
N ILE A 95 -19.33 4.26 1.11
CA ILE A 95 -19.96 4.88 2.27
C ILE A 95 -19.56 6.35 2.34
N LEU A 96 -20.55 7.24 2.35
CA LEU A 96 -20.29 8.68 2.47
C LEU A 96 -19.67 9.02 3.83
N GLY A 97 -18.59 9.80 3.81
CA GLY A 97 -17.85 10.28 4.97
C GLY A 97 -16.51 9.57 5.17
N ALA A 98 -15.67 10.17 6.04
CA ALA A 98 -14.38 9.63 6.44
C ALA A 98 -14.50 8.59 7.57
N GLY A 99 -13.46 7.78 7.75
CA GLY A 99 -13.28 6.88 8.88
C GLY A 99 -14.08 5.59 8.82
N LYS A 100 -14.68 5.27 7.68
CA LYS A 100 -15.53 4.07 7.51
C LYS A 100 -14.95 3.06 6.55
N GLY A 101 -13.78 3.34 5.96
CA GLY A 101 -13.16 2.47 4.98
C GLY A 101 -12.57 1.25 5.65
N ARG A 102 -12.74 0.09 5.04
CA ARG A 102 -12.23 -1.19 5.56
C ARG A 102 -11.80 -2.09 4.42
N TYR A 103 -10.65 -2.70 4.62
CA TYR A 103 -10.23 -3.85 3.81
C TYR A 103 -10.93 -5.12 4.29
N LEU A 104 -10.96 -6.14 3.44
CA LEU A 104 -11.40 -7.47 3.87
C LEU A 104 -10.61 -7.91 5.11
N GLU A 105 -11.34 -8.47 6.07
CA GLU A 105 -10.74 -9.06 7.26
C GLU A 105 -9.85 -10.24 6.84
N ARG A 106 -8.68 -10.34 7.47
CA ARG A 106 -7.81 -11.49 7.27
C ARG A 106 -8.38 -12.70 7.99
N ILE A 107 -8.22 -13.85 7.37
CA ILE A 107 -8.66 -15.12 7.94
C ILE A 107 -7.99 -15.38 9.30
N PRO A 108 -8.71 -16.01 10.26
CA PRO A 108 -8.13 -16.40 11.53
C PRO A 108 -7.22 -17.62 11.37
N PHE A 109 -6.12 -17.64 12.13
CA PHE A 109 -5.26 -18.83 12.25
C PHE A 109 -5.82 -19.84 13.24
N PRO A 110 -5.53 -21.15 13.08
CA PRO A 110 -5.94 -22.17 14.04
C PRO A 110 -5.48 -21.84 15.46
N GLU A 111 -6.30 -22.18 16.46
CA GLU A 111 -5.96 -21.93 17.86
C GLU A 111 -4.60 -22.57 18.24
N GLY A 112 -3.79 -21.83 19.00
CA GLY A 112 -2.45 -22.25 19.39
C GLY A 112 -1.37 -22.11 18.30
N SER A 113 -1.70 -21.59 17.12
CA SER A 113 -0.69 -21.23 16.11
C SER A 113 0.19 -20.08 16.61
N ASP A 114 1.49 -20.17 16.41
CA ASP A 114 2.44 -19.13 16.80
C ASP A 114 2.50 -18.04 15.73
N VAL A 115 1.46 -17.19 15.71
CA VAL A 115 1.29 -16.11 14.74
C VAL A 115 1.23 -14.78 15.46
N VAL A 116 2.10 -13.85 15.06
CA VAL A 116 2.17 -12.51 15.64
C VAL A 116 2.24 -11.47 14.53
N THR A 117 1.34 -10.49 14.58
CA THR A 117 1.53 -9.25 13.82
C THR A 117 2.38 -8.30 14.66
N ILE A 118 3.64 -8.11 14.26
CA ILE A 118 4.62 -7.28 14.97
C ILE A 118 4.30 -5.80 14.74
N VAL A 119 4.07 -5.44 13.47
CA VAL A 119 3.73 -4.07 13.04
C VAL A 119 2.36 -4.10 12.40
N LYS A 120 1.48 -3.18 12.81
CA LYS A 120 0.10 -3.08 12.29
C LYS A 120 -0.14 -1.86 11.39
N ASP A 121 0.75 -0.87 11.41
CA ASP A 121 0.44 0.48 10.93
C ASP A 121 1.56 1.14 10.11
N GLY A 122 2.59 0.37 9.74
CA GLY A 122 3.76 0.84 8.99
C GLY A 122 4.87 1.47 9.85
N THR A 123 4.76 1.44 11.18
CA THR A 123 5.84 1.87 12.08
C THR A 123 7.10 1.02 11.86
N ASP A 124 8.25 1.67 11.88
CA ASP A 124 9.52 0.99 11.68
C ASP A 124 9.88 0.10 12.89
N ILE A 125 10.59 -0.98 12.61
CA ILE A 125 11.33 -1.73 13.61
C ILE A 125 12.82 -1.68 13.23
N PRO A 126 13.73 -1.36 14.15
CA PRO A 126 15.15 -1.29 13.80
C PRO A 126 15.77 -2.63 13.41
N ASP A 127 15.25 -3.74 13.95
CA ASP A 127 15.79 -5.08 13.77
C ASP A 127 14.68 -6.14 13.84
N ILE A 128 14.73 -7.12 12.92
CA ILE A 128 13.82 -8.28 12.86
C ILE A 128 14.27 -9.36 13.85
N ALA A 129 15.58 -9.47 14.14
CA ALA A 129 16.14 -10.58 14.91
C ALA A 129 15.47 -10.83 16.28
N PRO A 130 15.11 -9.80 17.08
CA PRO A 130 14.38 -9.99 18.34
C PRO A 130 13.00 -10.63 18.19
N HIS A 131 12.41 -10.59 17.01
CA HIS A 131 11.08 -11.13 16.73
C HIS A 131 11.10 -12.56 16.17
N LEU A 132 12.28 -13.09 15.88
CA LEU A 132 12.46 -14.48 15.45
C LEU A 132 12.17 -15.44 16.61
N ALA A 133 11.41 -16.49 16.32
CA ALA A 133 11.09 -17.51 17.32
C ALA A 133 12.25 -18.51 17.41
N LYS A 134 13.13 -18.32 18.40
CA LYS A 134 14.26 -19.25 18.63
C LYS A 134 13.76 -20.68 18.80
N GLY A 135 14.42 -21.63 18.12
CA GLY A 135 14.03 -23.03 18.13
C GLY A 135 12.89 -23.39 17.17
N LYS A 136 12.35 -22.42 16.42
CA LYS A 136 11.33 -22.62 15.39
C LYS A 136 11.77 -22.03 14.05
N VAL A 137 11.30 -22.61 12.96
CA VAL A 137 11.37 -21.96 11.66
C VAL A 137 10.49 -20.71 11.72
N THR A 138 11.04 -19.55 11.40
CA THR A 138 10.29 -18.29 11.42
C THR A 138 10.06 -17.80 10.00
N VAL A 139 8.79 -17.67 9.61
CA VAL A 139 8.36 -17.02 8.37
C VAL A 139 8.03 -15.57 8.72
N VAL A 140 8.78 -14.62 8.16
CA VAL A 140 8.58 -13.18 8.30
C VAL A 140 7.95 -12.67 7.02
N ASP A 141 6.76 -12.08 7.10
CA ASP A 141 6.01 -11.60 5.94
C ASP A 141 5.70 -10.11 6.05
N PHE A 142 6.32 -9.36 5.14
CA PHE A 142 5.98 -7.97 4.88
C PHE A 142 4.78 -7.93 3.94
N SER A 143 3.69 -7.39 4.44
CA SER A 143 2.35 -7.52 3.86
C SER A 143 1.59 -6.20 3.94
N ALA A 144 0.38 -6.16 3.38
CA ALA A 144 -0.54 -5.05 3.51
C ALA A 144 -2.00 -5.52 3.46
N SER A 145 -2.92 -4.79 4.09
CA SER A 145 -4.35 -5.14 4.07
C SER A 145 -4.95 -5.04 2.65
N TRP A 146 -4.41 -4.15 1.82
CA TRP A 146 -4.76 -3.96 0.42
C TRP A 146 -4.10 -4.97 -0.53
N CYS A 147 -3.20 -5.83 -0.04
CA CYS A 147 -2.45 -6.76 -0.86
C CYS A 147 -3.20 -8.08 -1.02
N GLY A 148 -3.85 -8.27 -2.17
CA GLY A 148 -4.53 -9.52 -2.52
C GLY A 148 -3.64 -10.76 -2.47
N PRO A 149 -2.48 -10.77 -3.13
CA PRO A 149 -1.55 -11.90 -3.07
C PRO A 149 -1.06 -12.23 -1.65
N CYS A 150 -1.01 -11.25 -0.74
CA CYS A 150 -0.62 -11.48 0.65
C CYS A 150 -1.68 -12.26 1.42
N ARG A 151 -2.98 -12.03 1.13
CA ARG A 151 -4.06 -12.85 1.72
C ARG A 151 -3.94 -14.32 1.33
N LYS A 152 -3.49 -14.62 0.10
CA LYS A 152 -3.21 -16.00 -0.34
C LYS A 152 -2.06 -16.64 0.44
N VAL A 153 -1.07 -15.84 0.87
CA VAL A 153 -0.03 -16.33 1.80
C VAL A 153 -0.60 -16.60 3.17
N ASP A 154 -1.47 -15.73 3.71
CA ASP A 154 -2.18 -16.00 4.97
C ASP A 154 -3.01 -17.31 4.88
N GLU A 155 -3.79 -17.50 3.81
CA GLU A 155 -4.56 -18.72 3.48
C GLU A 155 -3.69 -19.98 3.50
N HIS A 156 -2.59 -19.94 2.75
CA HIS A 156 -1.63 -21.04 2.71
C HIS A 156 -1.01 -21.31 4.09
N MET A 157 -0.61 -20.27 4.82
CA MET A 157 -0.01 -20.45 6.14
C MET A 157 -1.00 -21.03 7.15
N VAL A 158 -2.31 -20.74 7.05
CA VAL A 158 -3.35 -21.39 7.86
C VAL A 158 -3.35 -22.90 7.66
N GLU A 159 -3.27 -23.36 6.42
CA GLU A 159 -3.18 -24.78 6.09
C GLU A 159 -1.89 -25.39 6.62
N VAL A 160 -0.75 -24.72 6.43
CA VAL A 160 0.56 -25.18 6.92
C VAL A 160 0.58 -25.34 8.45
N PHE A 161 -0.06 -24.43 9.21
CA PHE A 161 -0.16 -24.52 10.67
C PHE A 161 -1.04 -25.66 11.20
N ALA A 162 -1.89 -26.25 10.34
CA ALA A 162 -2.69 -27.41 10.72
C ALA A 162 -1.79 -28.60 11.13
N ASP A 163 -0.69 -28.79 10.40
CA ASP A 163 0.18 -29.96 10.54
C ASP A 163 1.55 -29.65 11.17
N ARG A 164 1.84 -28.38 11.48
CA ARG A 164 3.17 -27.92 11.94
C ARG A 164 3.09 -27.09 13.22
N LYS A 165 3.88 -27.47 14.23
CA LYS A 165 4.04 -26.73 15.50
C LYS A 165 5.44 -26.14 15.71
N ASP A 166 6.36 -26.50 14.83
CA ASP A 166 7.74 -26.02 14.74
C ASP A 166 7.88 -24.70 13.96
N LEU A 167 6.76 -24.08 13.60
CA LEU A 167 6.71 -22.84 12.84
C LEU A 167 6.27 -21.66 13.70
N ALA A 168 6.76 -20.49 13.32
CA ALA A 168 6.32 -19.19 13.79
C ALA A 168 6.09 -18.28 12.58
N TYR A 169 4.98 -17.56 12.56
CA TYR A 169 4.66 -16.61 11.50
C TYR A 169 4.61 -15.19 12.06
N ARG A 170 5.32 -14.28 11.41
CA ARG A 170 5.59 -12.93 11.87
C ARG A 170 5.20 -11.97 10.77
N ARG A 171 4.06 -11.29 10.96
CA ARG A 171 3.54 -10.36 9.97
C ARG A 171 3.97 -8.93 10.30
N LEU A 172 4.35 -8.20 9.27
CA LEU A 172 4.63 -6.78 9.34
C LEU A 172 3.78 -6.06 8.30
N GLU A 173 2.77 -5.33 8.76
CA GLU A 173 1.95 -4.49 7.90
C GLU A 173 2.73 -3.24 7.52
N ILE A 174 2.96 -3.06 6.23
CA ILE A 174 3.61 -1.83 5.76
C ILE A 174 2.66 -0.64 5.78
N GLY A 175 1.35 -0.88 5.72
CA GLY A 175 0.33 0.17 5.60
C GLY A 175 0.35 0.86 4.24
N ASP A 176 1.49 1.42 3.85
CA ASP A 176 1.78 2.02 2.54
C ASP A 176 3.28 1.87 2.21
N TRP A 177 3.62 1.98 0.91
CA TRP A 177 5.00 1.96 0.42
C TRP A 177 5.84 3.12 0.95
N ASP A 178 5.20 4.24 1.30
CA ASP A 178 5.87 5.41 1.89
C ASP A 178 6.12 5.31 3.40
N SER A 179 5.71 4.21 4.04
CA SER A 179 5.89 4.03 5.48
C SER A 179 7.37 3.91 5.89
N PRO A 180 7.72 4.26 7.15
CA PRO A 180 9.04 4.02 7.70
C PRO A 180 9.51 2.57 7.53
N LEU A 181 8.64 1.60 7.82
CA LEU A 181 8.94 0.17 7.66
C LEU A 181 9.26 -0.20 6.20
N ALA A 182 8.43 0.24 5.25
CA ALA A 182 8.64 -0.06 3.83
C ALA A 182 9.93 0.59 3.31
N LYS A 183 10.19 1.84 3.69
CA LYS A 183 11.43 2.54 3.31
C LYS A 183 12.68 1.85 3.81
N HIS A 184 12.62 1.24 4.99
CA HIS A 184 13.73 0.51 5.57
C HIS A 184 13.93 -0.85 4.90
N TYR A 185 12.90 -1.70 4.84
CA TYR A 185 13.05 -3.11 4.44
C TYR A 185 12.78 -3.38 2.96
N LEU A 186 12.04 -2.52 2.27
CA LEU A 186 11.49 -2.79 0.94
C LEU A 186 12.00 -1.85 -0.16
N ALA A 187 13.03 -1.05 0.09
CA ALA A 187 13.54 -0.06 -0.87
C ALA A 187 13.86 -0.63 -2.27
N ASN A 188 14.22 -1.92 -2.36
CA ASN A 188 14.52 -2.62 -3.62
C ASN A 188 13.55 -3.78 -3.90
N VAL A 189 12.39 -3.78 -3.27
CA VAL A 189 11.37 -4.82 -3.42
C VAL A 189 10.20 -4.23 -4.23
N PRO A 190 10.01 -4.66 -5.49
CA PRO A 190 9.07 -3.98 -6.39
C PRO A 190 7.59 -4.31 -6.12
N GLN A 191 7.31 -5.35 -5.33
CA GLN A 191 5.94 -5.82 -5.10
C GLN A 191 5.84 -6.62 -3.79
N LEU A 192 4.63 -6.68 -3.25
CA LEU A 192 4.26 -7.55 -2.13
C LEU A 192 3.69 -8.90 -2.61
N PRO A 193 3.64 -9.93 -1.75
CA PRO A 193 4.27 -10.01 -0.42
C PRO A 193 5.80 -10.05 -0.52
N TYR A 194 6.48 -9.72 0.57
CA TYR A 194 7.91 -9.99 0.71
C TYR A 194 8.15 -10.87 1.93
N VAL A 195 8.49 -12.13 1.67
CA VAL A 195 8.59 -13.16 2.69
C VAL A 195 10.03 -13.57 2.87
N ILE A 196 10.48 -13.60 4.12
CA ILE A 196 11.80 -14.10 4.51
C ILE A 196 11.59 -15.33 5.39
N VAL A 197 12.22 -16.44 5.03
CA VAL A 197 12.20 -17.65 5.85
C VAL A 197 13.52 -17.76 6.59
N TYR A 198 13.44 -17.90 7.90
CA TYR A 198 14.57 -18.14 8.80
C TYR A 198 14.49 -19.54 9.38
N ASP A 199 15.64 -20.18 9.58
CA ASP A 199 15.72 -21.42 10.34
C ASP A 199 15.62 -21.20 11.86
N LYS A 200 15.67 -22.32 12.59
CA LYS A 200 15.54 -22.35 14.05
C LYS A 200 16.65 -21.60 14.82
N ASN A 201 17.77 -21.29 14.14
CA ASN A 201 18.89 -20.54 14.68
C ASN A 201 18.83 -19.06 14.31
N GLY A 202 17.83 -18.66 13.51
CA GLY A 202 17.67 -17.29 13.03
C GLY A 202 18.49 -16.96 11.80
N GLN A 203 19.01 -17.95 11.08
CA GLN A 203 19.71 -17.73 9.82
C GLN A 203 18.71 -17.65 8.66
N PRO A 204 18.76 -16.63 7.79
CA PRO A 204 17.90 -16.55 6.62
C PRO A 204 18.22 -17.66 5.62
N ILE A 205 17.17 -18.37 5.19
CA ILE A 205 17.19 -19.47 4.24
C ILE A 205 16.78 -19.00 2.84
N ASP A 206 15.72 -18.19 2.75
CA ASP A 206 15.25 -17.65 1.49
C ASP A 206 14.55 -16.29 1.67
N ARG A 207 14.52 -15.50 0.59
CA ARG A 207 13.81 -14.23 0.44
C ARG A 207 12.98 -14.30 -0.84
N ILE A 208 11.66 -14.21 -0.68
CA ILE A 208 10.67 -14.43 -1.73
C ILE A 208 9.92 -13.13 -1.95
N THR A 209 9.91 -12.64 -3.19
CA THR A 209 9.17 -11.45 -3.60
C THR A 209 8.01 -11.87 -4.49
N GLY A 210 6.80 -11.44 -4.14
CA GLY A 210 5.57 -11.87 -4.80
C GLY A 210 5.05 -13.23 -4.29
N LEU A 211 3.94 -13.67 -4.86
CA LEU A 211 3.29 -14.93 -4.48
C LEU A 211 3.96 -16.13 -5.13
N ASP A 212 4.68 -16.91 -4.32
CA ASP A 212 5.30 -18.19 -4.72
C ASP A 212 5.21 -19.20 -3.56
N LEU A 213 4.06 -19.86 -3.45
CA LEU A 213 3.77 -20.80 -2.36
C LEU A 213 4.66 -22.04 -2.40
N ALA A 214 5.00 -22.53 -3.60
CA ALA A 214 5.87 -23.69 -3.76
C ALA A 214 7.31 -23.39 -3.27
N ARG A 215 7.83 -22.20 -3.56
CA ARG A 215 9.13 -21.78 -3.03
C ARG A 215 9.09 -21.54 -1.52
N LEU A 216 7.98 -20.99 -1.01
CA LEU A 216 7.77 -20.83 0.43
C LEU A 216 7.83 -22.18 1.15
N ASP A 217 7.10 -23.19 0.67
CA ASP A 217 7.11 -24.54 1.24
C ASP A 217 8.50 -25.17 1.20
N LYS A 218 9.21 -25.01 0.08
CA LYS A 218 10.58 -25.50 -0.06
C LYS A 218 11.53 -24.83 0.93
N ALA A 219 11.41 -23.52 1.12
CA ALA A 219 12.22 -22.77 2.08
C ALA A 219 11.93 -23.21 3.52
N ILE A 220 10.65 -23.37 3.89
CA ILE A 220 10.22 -23.88 5.20
C ILE A 220 10.76 -25.30 5.45
N ALA A 221 10.66 -26.20 4.46
CA ALA A 221 11.17 -27.56 4.57
C ALA A 221 12.70 -27.61 4.67
N THR A 222 13.40 -26.68 4.04
CA THR A 222 14.86 -26.55 4.14
C THR A 222 15.25 -26.04 5.52
N ALA A 223 14.59 -24.99 6.00
CA ALA A 223 14.80 -24.38 7.30
C ALA A 223 14.59 -25.38 8.47
N ALA A 224 13.60 -26.27 8.33
CA ALA A 224 13.31 -27.30 9.34
C ALA A 224 14.39 -28.39 9.42
N LYS A 225 15.19 -28.57 8.36
CA LYS A 225 16.29 -29.56 8.31
C LYS A 225 17.61 -29.00 8.83
N THR A 226 17.72 -27.69 9.05
CA THR A 226 18.93 -27.10 9.63
C THR A 226 19.19 -27.71 11.02
N PRO A 227 20.43 -28.13 11.32
CA PRO A 227 20.80 -28.71 12.61
C PRO A 227 20.69 -27.75 13.79
#